data_AF-A0A2N9AW33-F1
#
_entry.id   AF-A0A2N9AW33-F1
#
_cell.length_a   1.000
_cell.length_b   1.000
_cell.length_c   1.000
_cell.angle_alpha   90.00
_cell.angle_beta   90.00
_cell.angle_gamma   90.00
#
_symmetry.space_group_name_H-M   'P 1'
#
loop_
_entity.id
_entity.type
_entity.pdbx_description
1 polymer ?
#
loop_
_entity_poly.entity_id
_entity_poly.type
_entity_poly.pdbx_seq_one_letter_code
_entity_poly.pdbx_strand_id
1 'polypeptide(L)'
;MRVIQRVLGSRSEAGLAERLHHLEHHGAVDILRVPSADVARRRLRATTVAGEEIALALPRDQALFDGAVLLLEDGHALVARVGTESWLRLVPRSTADALELGYHAGNLHWRVRFDGAAILVALEGPAEDYLVRLGALIEEGRVAHSIDAAAEGGPEALLAALTALQQADTAFPSGSFAFSNGLEGLVAENPAFDEAALARTVAAALRFRWAETDRVALILAHRAGGAIERLAAIDAAVEAASLAEPMRVGSRRNGASLLASHARLGTPGAADLRASVRAGRLLGHLPTVQGALWPALGLDERTAASVSGYLFASGLTSAAVRLGAIGAIEAQRVLGGALPLIAELLEQPVPEPAGTIELTGFTPADRDCRHAPSPGRTPPVRELKEPRRCC
;
A
#
# COMPACT_ATOMS: atom_id res chain seq x y z
N MET A 1 33.89 -6.21 30.70
CA MET A 1 34.06 -6.34 29.24
C MET A 1 34.39 -7.78 28.84
N ARG A 2 33.45 -8.48 28.22
CA ARG A 2 33.60 -9.86 27.73
C ARG A 2 34.17 -9.87 26.31
N VAL A 3 35.07 -10.80 25.99
CA VAL A 3 35.74 -10.84 24.67
C VAL A 3 35.17 -11.99 23.82
N ILE A 4 34.65 -11.66 22.64
CA ILE A 4 34.10 -12.63 21.68
C ILE A 4 35.11 -12.84 20.55
N GLN A 5 35.64 -14.06 20.42
CA GLN A 5 36.71 -14.38 19.48
C GLN A 5 36.28 -15.28 18.32
N ARG A 6 35.01 -15.66 18.23
CA ARG A 6 34.48 -16.48 17.13
C ARG A 6 32.97 -16.34 17.00
N VAL A 7 32.45 -16.64 15.82
CA VAL A 7 31.04 -16.91 15.57
C VAL A 7 30.83 -18.42 15.69
N LEU A 8 29.82 -18.85 16.46
CA LEU A 8 29.51 -20.26 16.69
C LEU A 8 28.71 -20.88 15.54
N GLY A 9 27.94 -20.06 14.83
CA GLY A 9 27.11 -20.47 13.70
C GLY A 9 25.92 -19.53 13.52
N SER A 10 25.00 -19.91 12.65
CA SER A 10 23.73 -19.22 12.45
C SER A 10 22.67 -19.70 13.43
N ARG A 11 21.82 -18.79 13.93
CA ARG A 11 20.64 -19.15 14.76
C ARG A 11 19.66 -20.09 14.06
N SER A 12 19.74 -20.23 12.74
CA SER A 12 18.89 -21.09 11.92
C SER A 12 19.44 -22.53 11.79
N GLU A 13 20.65 -22.80 12.25
CA GLU A 13 21.21 -24.16 12.26
C GLU A 13 20.50 -25.03 13.30
N ALA A 14 20.07 -26.23 12.92
CA ALA A 14 19.20 -27.08 13.74
C ALA A 14 19.69 -27.28 15.18
N GLY A 15 21.00 -27.51 15.38
CA GLY A 15 21.58 -27.72 16.71
C GLY A 15 21.69 -26.45 17.58
N LEU A 16 21.75 -25.26 16.95
CA LEU A 16 21.77 -23.98 17.66
C LEU A 16 20.34 -23.45 17.89
N ALA A 17 19.44 -23.67 16.94
CA ALA A 17 18.06 -23.24 16.97
C ALA A 17 17.30 -23.83 18.17
N GLU A 18 17.44 -25.13 18.43
CA GLU A 18 16.75 -25.81 19.53
C GLU A 18 17.18 -25.26 20.90
N ARG A 19 18.50 -25.08 21.10
CA ARG A 19 19.07 -24.54 22.34
C ARG A 19 18.71 -23.07 22.54
N LEU A 20 18.74 -22.26 21.47
CA LEU A 20 18.31 -20.88 21.52
C LEU A 20 16.82 -20.77 21.83
N HIS A 21 15.97 -21.61 21.25
CA HIS A 21 14.53 -21.62 21.52
C HIS A 21 14.25 -21.87 23.01
N HIS A 22 14.94 -22.83 23.62
CA HIS A 22 14.83 -23.08 25.06
C HIS A 22 15.25 -21.85 25.90
N LEU A 23 16.36 -21.19 25.54
CA LEU A 23 16.84 -19.99 26.24
C LEU A 23 15.93 -18.76 26.01
N GLU A 24 15.32 -18.63 24.83
CA GLU A 24 14.37 -17.55 24.51
C GLU A 24 13.12 -17.62 25.40
N HIS A 25 12.60 -18.83 25.69
CA HIS A 25 11.47 -19.01 26.62
C HIS A 25 11.78 -18.56 28.05
N HIS A 26 13.05 -18.63 28.46
CA HIS A 26 13.51 -18.20 29.79
C HIS A 26 14.04 -16.76 29.81
N GLY A 27 13.93 -16.01 28.70
CA GLY A 27 14.42 -14.64 28.60
C GLY A 27 15.95 -14.52 28.68
N ALA A 28 16.68 -15.60 28.43
CA ALA A 28 18.12 -15.72 28.62
C ALA A 28 18.94 -15.37 27.35
N VAL A 29 18.29 -14.86 26.30
CA VAL A 29 18.96 -14.44 25.06
C VAL A 29 19.14 -12.94 25.02
N ASP A 30 20.39 -12.50 25.02
CA ASP A 30 20.78 -11.11 24.83
C ASP A 30 21.12 -10.83 23.36
N ILE A 31 20.96 -9.58 22.98
CA ILE A 31 21.08 -9.13 21.60
C ILE A 31 22.22 -8.12 21.50
N LEU A 32 23.17 -8.41 20.61
CA LEU A 32 24.12 -7.43 20.14
C LEU A 32 23.56 -6.76 18.89
N ARG A 33 23.18 -5.47 18.99
CA ARG A 33 22.81 -4.68 17.81
C ARG A 33 24.08 -4.19 17.11
N VAL A 34 24.20 -4.49 15.82
CA VAL A 34 25.36 -4.11 15.02
C VAL A 34 24.90 -3.28 13.83
N PRO A 35 25.39 -2.04 13.65
CA PRO A 35 25.11 -1.27 12.45
C PRO A 35 25.57 -2.02 11.19
N SER A 36 24.82 -1.92 10.10
CA SER A 36 25.18 -2.58 8.82
C SER A 36 26.61 -2.24 8.34
N ALA A 37 27.09 -1.01 8.60
CA ALA A 37 28.46 -0.59 8.29
C ALA A 37 29.55 -1.33 9.09
N ASP A 38 29.21 -1.81 10.28
CA ASP A 38 30.15 -2.46 11.20
C ASP A 38 30.21 -3.98 11.03
N VAL A 39 29.31 -4.56 10.22
CA VAL A 39 29.29 -6.01 9.93
C VAL A 39 30.60 -6.49 9.28
N ALA A 40 31.21 -5.64 8.45
CA ALA A 40 32.49 -5.94 7.82
C ALA A 40 33.68 -5.82 8.80
N ARG A 41 33.52 -5.15 9.95
CA ARG A 41 34.61 -4.96 10.91
C ARG A 41 34.90 -6.27 11.65
N ARG A 42 36.18 -6.62 11.73
CA ARG A 42 36.65 -7.80 12.48
C ARG A 42 36.88 -7.52 13.96
N ARG A 43 36.99 -6.24 14.32
CA ARG A 43 37.19 -5.78 15.69
C ARG A 43 36.18 -4.68 15.98
N LEU A 44 35.39 -4.86 17.03
CA LEU A 44 34.34 -3.92 17.44
C LEU A 44 34.21 -3.94 18.96
N ARG A 45 34.02 -2.77 19.58
CA ARG A 45 33.55 -2.67 20.97
C ARG A 45 32.11 -2.22 20.93
N ALA A 46 31.24 -2.88 21.67
CA ALA A 46 29.82 -2.59 21.67
C ALA A 46 29.21 -3.00 23.02
N THR A 47 28.02 -2.48 23.28
CA THR A 47 27.21 -2.85 24.45
C THR A 47 25.96 -3.57 23.97
N THR A 48 25.61 -4.67 24.63
CA THR A 48 24.42 -5.45 24.30
C THR A 48 23.14 -4.75 24.80
N VAL A 49 21.97 -5.27 24.41
CA VAL A 49 20.67 -4.74 24.87
C VAL A 49 20.50 -4.91 26.38
N ALA A 50 21.00 -6.00 26.97
CA ALA A 50 21.00 -6.17 28.43
C ALA A 50 22.08 -5.35 29.16
N GLY A 51 22.87 -4.53 28.45
CA GLY A 51 23.87 -3.64 29.03
C GLY A 51 25.25 -4.28 29.25
N GLU A 52 25.52 -5.46 28.66
CA GLU A 52 26.82 -6.11 28.77
C GLU A 52 27.83 -5.49 27.80
N GLU A 53 28.99 -5.06 28.30
CA GLU A 53 30.08 -4.58 27.46
C GLU A 53 30.83 -5.75 26.80
N ILE A 54 30.89 -5.74 25.47
CA ILE A 54 31.59 -6.74 24.68
C ILE A 54 32.69 -6.15 23.80
N ALA A 55 33.74 -6.93 23.60
CA ALA A 55 34.78 -6.68 22.61
C ALA A 55 34.83 -7.86 21.63
N LEU A 56 34.39 -7.63 20.40
CA LEU A 56 34.43 -8.58 19.31
C LEU A 56 35.80 -8.53 18.62
N ALA A 57 36.43 -9.67 18.45
CA ALA A 57 37.74 -9.85 17.82
C ALA A 57 37.77 -11.14 16.99
N LEU A 58 37.12 -11.10 15.82
CA LEU A 58 36.95 -12.27 14.97
C LEU A 58 38.20 -12.57 14.11
N PRO A 59 38.47 -13.86 13.83
CA PRO A 59 39.43 -14.31 12.83
C PRO A 59 39.15 -13.75 11.44
N ARG A 60 40.15 -13.75 10.55
CA ARG A 60 40.03 -13.15 9.21
C ARG A 60 39.02 -13.87 8.32
N ASP A 61 38.87 -15.18 8.52
CA ASP A 61 37.97 -16.11 7.84
C ASP A 61 36.53 -16.07 8.36
N GLN A 62 36.27 -15.35 9.46
CA GLN A 62 34.92 -15.21 10.02
C GLN A 62 34.40 -13.79 9.82
N ALA A 63 33.14 -13.70 9.40
CA ALA A 63 32.41 -12.45 9.27
C ALA A 63 31.20 -12.47 10.19
N LEU A 64 30.80 -11.28 10.65
CA LEU A 64 29.53 -11.11 11.33
C LEU A 64 28.41 -11.11 10.29
N PHE A 65 27.23 -11.56 10.69
CA PHE A 65 26.03 -11.56 9.85
C PHE A 65 24.79 -11.52 10.75
N ASP A 66 23.62 -11.26 10.17
CA ASP A 66 22.38 -11.23 10.95
C ASP A 66 22.01 -12.62 11.48
N GLY A 67 21.75 -12.70 12.78
CA GLY A 67 21.48 -13.97 13.45
C GLY A 67 22.71 -14.80 13.75
N ALA A 68 23.92 -14.24 13.64
CA ALA A 68 25.14 -14.90 14.08
C ALA A 68 25.12 -15.13 15.61
N VAL A 69 25.33 -16.38 16.03
CA VAL A 69 25.41 -16.76 17.44
C VAL A 69 26.84 -16.52 17.92
N LEU A 70 27.01 -15.59 18.86
CA LEU A 70 28.31 -15.17 19.37
C LEU A 70 28.69 -15.90 20.66
N LEU A 71 27.68 -16.29 21.45
CA LEU A 71 27.84 -17.02 22.69
C LEU A 71 26.61 -17.93 22.88
N LEU A 72 26.84 -19.15 23.36
CA LEU A 72 25.80 -20.09 23.73
C LEU A 72 26.25 -20.93 24.93
N GLU A 73 25.73 -20.59 26.10
CA GLU A 73 25.95 -21.23 27.40
C GLU A 73 24.62 -21.76 27.96
N ASP A 74 24.65 -22.61 28.98
CA ASP A 74 23.45 -23.30 29.47
C ASP A 74 22.37 -22.38 30.06
N GLY A 75 22.72 -21.14 30.40
CA GLY A 75 21.79 -20.14 30.94
C GLY A 75 21.86 -18.78 30.25
N HIS A 76 22.57 -18.65 29.14
CA HIS A 76 22.72 -17.38 28.44
C HIS A 76 23.17 -17.56 26.98
N ALA A 77 22.59 -16.79 26.06
CA ALA A 77 23.07 -16.72 24.69
C ALA A 77 23.19 -15.27 24.22
N LEU A 78 24.16 -15.01 23.33
CA LEU A 78 24.33 -13.72 22.69
C LEU A 78 24.19 -13.89 21.18
N VAL A 79 23.22 -13.18 20.60
CA VAL A 79 22.95 -13.21 19.17
C VAL A 79 23.17 -11.83 18.56
N ALA A 80 23.93 -11.77 17.47
CA ALA A 80 24.08 -10.56 16.69
C ALA A 80 22.81 -10.29 15.86
N ARG A 81 22.31 -9.07 15.94
CA ARG A 81 21.27 -8.53 15.06
C ARG A 81 21.86 -7.39 14.26
N VAL A 82 21.86 -7.52 12.95
CA VAL A 82 22.31 -6.43 12.09
C VAL A 82 21.16 -5.44 11.95
N GLY A 83 21.40 -4.20 12.39
CA GLY A 83 20.43 -3.12 12.29
C GLY A 83 20.16 -2.78 10.82
N THR A 84 18.88 -2.59 10.51
CA THR A 84 18.43 -1.99 9.24
C THR A 84 19.01 -0.58 9.12
N GLU A 85 19.59 -0.24 7.97
CA GLU A 85 20.15 1.10 7.73
C GLU A 85 19.07 2.16 7.92
N SER A 86 19.17 3.00 8.96
CA SER A 86 18.22 4.10 9.13
C SER A 86 18.66 5.29 8.28
N TRP A 87 17.74 5.92 7.57
CA TRP A 87 18.02 7.07 6.73
C TRP A 87 17.39 8.31 7.35
N LEU A 88 18.18 9.36 7.55
CA LEU A 88 17.68 10.68 7.90
C LEU A 88 17.21 11.37 6.62
N ARG A 89 15.91 11.52 6.47
CA ARG A 89 15.29 12.28 5.39
C ARG A 89 15.35 13.76 5.69
N LEU A 90 15.89 14.52 4.75
CA LEU A 90 16.04 15.97 4.85
C LEU A 90 15.37 16.61 3.63
N VAL A 91 14.34 17.41 3.89
CA VAL A 91 13.53 18.08 2.85
C VAL A 91 13.78 19.59 2.93
N PRO A 92 14.52 20.17 1.96
CA PRO A 92 14.76 21.62 1.90
C PRO A 92 13.48 22.36 1.50
N ARG A 93 13.27 23.56 2.06
CA ARG A 93 12.11 24.42 1.71
C ARG A 93 12.26 25.14 0.37
N SER A 94 13.49 25.35 -0.09
CA SER A 94 13.78 26.07 -1.33
C SER A 94 15.02 25.52 -2.05
N THR A 95 15.23 25.93 -3.30
CA THR A 95 16.44 25.58 -4.07
C THR A 95 17.72 26.12 -3.44
N ALA A 96 17.65 27.27 -2.77
CA ALA A 96 18.80 27.82 -2.03
C ALA A 96 19.15 26.94 -0.83
N ASP A 97 18.14 26.52 -0.05
CA ASP A 97 18.34 25.59 1.08
C ASP A 97 18.85 24.22 0.61
N ALA A 98 18.39 23.75 -0.56
CA ALA A 98 18.85 22.49 -1.15
C ALA A 98 20.34 22.54 -1.53
N LEU A 99 20.81 23.68 -2.06
CA LEU A 99 22.22 23.87 -2.42
C LEU A 99 23.11 23.85 -1.17
N GLU A 100 22.69 24.56 -0.12
CA GLU A 100 23.41 24.62 1.16
C GLU A 100 23.41 23.25 1.87
N LEU A 101 22.25 22.57 1.92
CA LEU A 101 22.14 21.21 2.44
C LEU A 101 23.05 20.23 1.68
N GLY A 102 23.09 20.34 0.35
CA GLY A 102 23.99 19.54 -0.49
C GLY A 102 25.48 19.81 -0.21
N TYR A 103 25.85 21.08 -0.01
CA TYR A 103 27.20 21.46 0.41
C TYR A 103 27.57 20.85 1.77
N HIS A 104 26.69 20.93 2.77
CA HIS A 104 26.92 20.35 4.09
C HIS A 104 27.07 18.82 4.04
N ALA A 105 26.15 18.13 3.36
CA ALA A 105 26.20 16.68 3.23
C ALA A 105 27.50 16.21 2.54
N GLY A 106 27.93 16.92 1.48
CA GLY A 106 29.18 16.64 0.79
C GLY A 106 30.42 16.91 1.65
N ASN A 107 30.48 18.07 2.31
CA ASN A 107 31.61 18.45 3.17
C ASN A 107 31.77 17.52 4.39
N LEU A 108 30.65 17.05 4.95
CA LEU A 108 30.61 16.10 6.06
C LEU A 108 30.82 14.65 5.61
N HIS A 109 31.00 14.40 4.31
CA HIS A 109 31.20 13.07 3.71
C HIS A 109 30.09 12.08 4.05
N TRP A 110 28.85 12.58 4.13
CA TRP A 110 27.71 11.73 4.39
C TRP A 110 27.37 10.89 3.16
N ARG A 111 27.04 9.63 3.41
CA ARG A 111 26.49 8.76 2.37
C ARG A 111 25.03 9.16 2.14
N VAL A 112 24.74 9.62 0.93
CA VAL A 112 23.41 10.15 0.58
C VAL A 112 22.74 9.41 -0.57
N ARG A 113 21.41 9.39 -0.54
CA ARG A 113 20.52 9.00 -1.64
C ARG A 113 19.55 10.16 -1.91
N PHE A 114 19.11 10.30 -3.15
CA PHE A 114 18.08 11.29 -3.50
C PHE A 114 16.72 10.62 -3.65
N ASP A 115 15.68 11.26 -3.15
CA ASP A 115 14.30 10.83 -3.29
C ASP A 115 13.40 12.05 -3.52
N GLY A 116 13.08 12.33 -4.78
CA GLY A 116 12.40 13.57 -5.18
C GLY A 116 13.20 14.81 -4.76
N ALA A 117 12.56 15.70 -4.00
CA ALA A 117 13.21 16.90 -3.44
C ALA A 117 14.01 16.61 -2.15
N ALA A 118 13.96 15.38 -1.61
CA ALA A 118 14.61 15.02 -0.36
C ALA A 118 16.02 14.46 -0.56
N ILE A 119 16.90 14.74 0.40
CA ILE A 119 18.19 14.07 0.58
C ILE A 119 18.05 13.10 1.74
N LEU A 120 18.35 11.83 1.51
CA LEU A 120 18.38 10.77 2.50
C LEU A 120 19.83 10.56 2.92
N VAL A 121 20.14 10.77 4.19
CA VAL A 121 21.48 10.56 4.77
C VAL A 121 21.49 9.24 5.54
N ALA A 122 22.41 8.33 5.23
CA ALA A 122 22.55 7.10 5.99
C ALA A 122 23.06 7.39 7.42
N LEU A 123 22.28 6.99 8.42
CA LEU A 123 22.64 7.13 9.83
C LEU A 123 23.56 5.98 10.25
N GLU A 124 24.71 6.36 10.81
CA GLU A 124 25.69 5.48 11.47
C GLU A 124 25.64 5.63 13.00
N GLY A 125 24.69 6.42 13.52
CA GLY A 125 24.49 6.75 14.93
C GLY A 125 23.16 7.50 15.16
N PRO A 126 22.95 8.11 16.34
CA PRO A 126 21.76 8.90 16.65
C PRO A 126 21.55 10.03 15.63
N ALA A 127 20.30 10.29 15.23
CA ALA A 127 20.00 11.33 14.25
C ALA A 127 20.36 12.74 14.74
N GLU A 128 20.32 12.94 16.05
CA GLU A 128 20.66 14.20 16.73
C GLU A 128 22.08 14.65 16.39
N ASP A 129 23.03 13.71 16.30
CA ASP A 129 24.44 14.01 15.97
C ASP A 129 24.59 14.60 14.55
N TYR A 130 23.67 14.24 13.65
CA TYR A 130 23.63 14.75 12.29
C TYR A 130 22.93 16.11 12.24
N LEU A 131 21.79 16.24 12.93
CA LEU A 131 21.01 17.47 12.97
C LEU A 131 21.80 18.63 13.59
N VAL A 132 22.57 18.38 14.66
CA VAL A 132 23.46 19.38 15.28
C VAL A 132 24.48 19.93 14.27
N ARG A 133 24.98 19.10 13.35
CA ARG A 133 25.96 19.52 12.34
C ARG A 133 25.36 20.37 11.22
N LEU A 134 24.03 20.32 11.04
CA LEU A 134 23.31 21.17 10.09
C LEU A 134 22.95 22.54 10.70
N GLY A 135 23.00 22.67 12.03
CA GLY A 135 22.89 23.93 12.75
C GLY A 135 21.70 24.79 12.31
N ALA A 136 21.99 25.98 11.77
CA ALA A 136 21.00 26.97 11.34
C ALA A 136 19.96 26.42 10.35
N LEU A 137 20.32 25.46 9.50
CA LEU A 137 19.36 24.85 8.55
C LEU A 137 18.19 24.14 9.27
N ILE A 138 18.45 23.56 10.45
CA ILE A 138 17.44 22.89 11.25
C ILE A 138 16.79 23.86 12.24
N GLU A 139 17.58 24.70 12.91
CA GLU A 139 17.08 25.64 13.92
C GLU A 139 16.11 26.69 13.33
N GLU A 140 16.39 27.17 12.12
CA GLU A 140 15.52 28.10 11.39
C GLU A 140 14.41 27.37 10.62
N GLY A 141 14.37 26.04 10.71
CA GLY A 141 13.41 25.16 10.06
C GLY A 141 13.55 25.05 8.54
N ARG A 142 14.59 25.64 7.94
CA ARG A 142 14.84 25.67 6.48
C ARG A 142 14.91 24.28 5.84
N VAL A 143 15.23 23.26 6.64
CA VAL A 143 15.17 21.85 6.28
C VAL A 143 14.27 21.10 7.27
N ALA A 144 13.21 20.46 6.76
CA ALA A 144 12.41 19.52 7.55
C ALA A 144 13.12 18.16 7.63
N HIS A 145 13.01 17.47 8.75
CA HIS A 145 13.67 16.18 8.96
C HIS A 145 12.74 15.09 9.48
N SER A 146 12.96 13.86 9.04
CA SER A 146 12.32 12.64 9.57
C SER A 146 13.31 11.48 9.52
N ILE A 147 13.15 10.48 10.39
CA ILE A 147 13.92 9.23 10.30
C ILE A 147 13.09 8.24 9.50
N ASP A 148 13.56 7.95 8.30
CA ASP A 148 13.09 6.85 7.48
C ASP A 148 13.86 5.61 7.96
N ALA A 149 13.31 4.82 8.89
CA ALA A 149 13.84 3.47 9.11
C ALA A 149 13.86 2.77 7.74
N ALA A 150 14.97 2.12 7.35
CA ALA A 150 15.04 1.45 6.04
C ALA A 150 13.75 0.68 5.79
N ALA A 151 12.95 1.19 4.86
CA ALA A 151 11.84 0.49 4.29
C ALA A 151 12.41 -0.54 3.31
N GLU A 152 13.07 -1.57 3.85
CA GLU A 152 13.30 -2.83 3.15
C GLU A 152 13.02 -3.99 4.12
N GLY A 153 11.87 -4.63 3.93
CA GLY A 153 11.71 -6.05 4.25
C GLY A 153 11.54 -6.45 5.71
N GLY A 154 11.14 -5.56 6.62
CA GLY A 154 10.68 -5.96 7.94
C GLY A 154 9.44 -6.88 7.88
N PRO A 155 9.16 -7.70 8.91
CA PRO A 155 7.99 -8.58 8.92
C PRO A 155 6.67 -7.81 8.75
N GLU A 156 6.61 -6.55 9.18
CA GLU A 156 5.45 -5.67 9.01
C GLU A 156 5.26 -5.24 7.54
N ALA A 157 6.34 -4.89 6.83
CA ALA A 157 6.27 -4.58 5.40
C ALA A 157 5.91 -5.82 4.56
N LEU A 158 6.44 -7.00 4.92
CA LEU A 158 6.04 -8.26 4.30
C LEU A 158 4.57 -8.58 4.58
N LEU A 159 4.10 -8.37 5.82
CA LEU A 159 2.69 -8.56 6.18
C LEU A 159 1.80 -7.62 5.37
N ALA A 160 2.13 -6.34 5.27
CA ALA A 160 1.38 -5.38 4.45
C ALA A 160 1.32 -5.82 2.98
N ALA A 161 2.42 -6.31 2.41
CA ALA A 161 2.44 -6.85 1.05
C ALA A 161 1.55 -8.09 0.89
N LEU A 162 1.60 -9.05 1.83
CA LEU A 162 0.74 -10.23 1.82
C LEU A 162 -0.74 -9.87 1.99
N THR A 163 -1.05 -8.89 2.83
CA THR A 163 -2.40 -8.36 3.00
C THR A 163 -2.88 -7.65 1.74
N ALA A 164 -2.02 -6.87 1.08
CA ALA A 164 -2.33 -6.26 -0.21
C ALA A 164 -2.67 -7.32 -1.27
N LEU A 165 -1.91 -8.42 -1.33
CA LEU A 165 -2.22 -9.55 -2.21
C LEU A 165 -3.58 -10.17 -1.87
N GLN A 166 -3.89 -10.37 -0.58
CA GLN A 166 -5.19 -10.88 -0.15
C GLN A 166 -6.35 -9.95 -0.56
N GLN A 167 -6.16 -8.64 -0.46
CA GLN A 167 -7.17 -7.65 -0.89
C GLN A 167 -7.33 -7.60 -2.41
N ALA A 168 -6.24 -7.81 -3.16
CA ALA A 168 -6.23 -7.87 -4.62
C ALA A 168 -6.73 -9.20 -5.19
N ASP A 169 -6.85 -10.25 -4.35
CA ASP A 169 -7.27 -11.58 -4.79
C ASP A 169 -8.72 -11.54 -5.30
N THR A 170 -8.90 -12.07 -6.50
CA THR A 170 -10.22 -12.19 -7.11
C THR A 170 -11.17 -13.15 -6.40
N ALA A 171 -10.66 -14.03 -5.55
CA ALA A 171 -11.46 -14.86 -4.67
C ALA A 171 -11.96 -14.10 -3.43
N PHE A 172 -11.40 -12.92 -3.12
CA PHE A 172 -11.84 -12.13 -1.98
C PHE A 172 -13.30 -11.67 -2.18
N PRO A 173 -14.19 -11.83 -1.18
CA PRO A 173 -15.63 -11.56 -1.31
C PRO A 173 -15.97 -10.05 -1.29
N SER A 174 -15.30 -9.24 -2.10
CA SER A 174 -15.51 -7.80 -2.25
C SER A 174 -16.66 -7.44 -3.19
N GLY A 175 -17.17 -8.39 -3.98
CA GLY A 175 -18.23 -8.15 -4.96
C GLY A 175 -17.78 -7.41 -6.24
N SER A 176 -16.50 -7.02 -6.34
CA SER A 176 -15.94 -6.25 -7.46
C SER A 176 -16.05 -6.96 -8.83
N PHE A 177 -16.21 -8.29 -8.87
CA PHE A 177 -16.35 -9.06 -10.12
C PHE A 177 -17.65 -8.81 -10.87
N ALA A 178 -18.67 -8.24 -10.23
CA ALA A 178 -20.00 -8.14 -10.82
C ALA A 178 -20.28 -6.81 -11.54
N PHE A 179 -19.28 -5.92 -11.67
CA PHE A 179 -19.47 -4.63 -12.34
C PHE A 179 -18.36 -4.35 -13.35
N SER A 180 -18.78 -4.10 -14.57
CA SER A 180 -18.01 -3.99 -15.82
C SER A 180 -17.68 -2.55 -16.23
N ASN A 181 -18.18 -1.55 -15.49
CA ASN A 181 -18.04 -0.13 -15.79
C ASN A 181 -18.43 0.26 -17.23
N GLY A 182 -19.52 -0.31 -17.76
CA GLY A 182 -20.03 0.03 -19.11
C GLY A 182 -19.37 -0.74 -20.25
N LEU A 183 -18.52 -1.73 -19.95
CA LEU A 183 -17.86 -2.55 -20.97
C LEU A 183 -18.86 -3.36 -21.81
N GLU A 184 -19.98 -3.85 -21.25
CA GLU A 184 -21.01 -4.55 -22.04
C GLU A 184 -21.55 -3.68 -23.16
N GLY A 185 -21.78 -2.39 -22.87
CA GLY A 185 -22.24 -1.43 -23.88
C GLY A 185 -21.22 -1.26 -24.99
N LEU A 186 -19.94 -1.08 -24.65
CA LEU A 186 -18.86 -0.96 -25.62
C LEU A 186 -18.69 -2.22 -26.48
N VAL A 187 -18.77 -3.42 -25.88
CA VAL A 187 -18.68 -4.69 -26.60
C VAL A 187 -19.90 -4.89 -27.50
N ALA A 188 -21.10 -4.56 -27.01
CA ALA A 188 -22.33 -4.70 -27.80
C ALA A 188 -22.39 -3.72 -28.98
N GLU A 189 -21.83 -2.52 -28.85
CA GLU A 189 -21.79 -1.51 -29.91
C GLU A 189 -20.63 -1.69 -30.90
N ASN A 190 -19.60 -2.46 -30.55
CA ASN A 190 -18.44 -2.71 -31.40
C ASN A 190 -18.27 -4.20 -31.74
N PRO A 191 -18.80 -4.67 -32.89
CA PRO A 191 -18.61 -6.04 -33.35
C PRO A 191 -17.15 -6.45 -33.60
N ALA A 192 -16.24 -5.47 -33.74
CA ALA A 192 -14.80 -5.67 -33.91
C ALA A 192 -14.03 -5.39 -32.60
N PHE A 193 -14.68 -5.55 -31.44
CA PHE A 193 -14.02 -5.38 -30.15
C PHE A 193 -12.94 -6.44 -29.96
N ASP A 194 -11.68 -6.01 -30.00
CA ASP A 194 -10.49 -6.86 -29.93
C ASP A 194 -9.61 -6.50 -28.71
N GLU A 195 -8.46 -7.19 -28.60
CA GLU A 195 -7.46 -6.94 -27.54
C GLU A 195 -7.01 -5.47 -27.52
N ALA A 196 -6.82 -4.85 -28.68
CA ALA A 196 -6.39 -3.46 -28.78
C ALA A 196 -7.49 -2.49 -28.33
N ALA A 197 -8.75 -2.77 -28.65
CA ALA A 197 -9.91 -2.02 -28.16
C ALA A 197 -10.04 -2.12 -26.63
N LEU A 198 -9.83 -3.32 -26.07
CA LEU A 198 -9.80 -3.49 -24.62
C LEU A 198 -8.65 -2.70 -23.98
N ALA A 199 -7.43 -2.77 -24.52
CA ALA A 199 -6.29 -2.03 -24.01
C ALA A 199 -6.55 -0.51 -23.98
N ARG A 200 -7.13 0.05 -25.05
CA ARG A 200 -7.54 1.46 -25.09
C ARG A 200 -8.62 1.77 -24.05
N THR A 201 -9.59 0.87 -23.87
CA THR A 201 -10.69 1.03 -22.90
C THR A 201 -10.15 1.03 -21.46
N VAL A 202 -9.30 0.06 -21.11
CA VAL A 202 -8.67 -0.03 -19.78
C VAL A 202 -7.81 1.20 -19.52
N ALA A 203 -6.99 1.62 -20.48
CA ALA A 203 -6.14 2.79 -20.34
C ALA A 203 -6.95 4.09 -20.18
N ALA A 204 -8.05 4.27 -20.92
CA ALA A 204 -8.93 5.42 -20.77
C ALA A 204 -9.65 5.41 -19.41
N ALA A 205 -10.18 4.26 -19.00
CA ALA A 205 -10.83 4.12 -17.70
C ALA A 205 -9.85 4.36 -16.54
N LEU A 206 -8.60 3.90 -16.65
CA LEU A 206 -7.57 4.19 -15.65
C LEU A 206 -7.25 5.69 -15.55
N ARG A 207 -7.06 6.36 -16.69
CA ARG A 207 -6.70 7.78 -16.73
C ARG A 207 -7.82 8.71 -16.29
N PHE A 208 -9.04 8.48 -16.77
CA PHE A 208 -10.10 9.47 -16.65
C PHE A 208 -11.13 9.14 -15.57
N ARG A 209 -11.22 7.86 -15.15
CA ARG A 209 -12.11 7.47 -14.05
C ARG A 209 -11.33 7.12 -12.78
N TRP A 210 -10.45 6.14 -12.87
CA TRP A 210 -9.77 5.64 -11.68
C TRP A 210 -8.82 6.70 -11.10
N ALA A 211 -7.93 7.27 -11.91
CA ALA A 211 -6.95 8.24 -11.44
C ALA A 211 -7.58 9.51 -10.86
N GLU A 212 -8.62 10.05 -11.51
CA GLU A 212 -9.17 11.36 -11.12
C GLU A 212 -10.37 11.28 -10.15
N THR A 213 -11.10 10.15 -10.12
CA THR A 213 -12.22 9.94 -9.19
C THR A 213 -11.86 8.96 -8.08
N ASP A 214 -11.67 7.68 -8.44
CA ASP A 214 -11.68 6.58 -7.46
C ASP A 214 -10.41 6.59 -6.59
N ARG A 215 -9.24 6.83 -7.19
CA ARG A 215 -7.93 6.98 -6.52
C ARG A 215 -7.94 8.19 -5.59
N VAL A 216 -8.44 9.33 -6.07
CA VAL A 216 -8.51 10.57 -5.27
C VAL A 216 -9.42 10.36 -4.06
N ALA A 217 -10.63 9.83 -4.26
CA ALA A 217 -11.56 9.55 -3.18
C ALA A 217 -10.99 8.55 -2.15
N LEU A 218 -10.32 7.49 -2.63
CA LEU A 218 -9.63 6.53 -1.76
C LEU A 218 -8.57 7.19 -0.91
N ILE A 219 -7.69 8.00 -1.50
CA ILE A 219 -6.59 8.67 -0.78
C ILE A 219 -7.15 9.67 0.24
N LEU A 220 -8.15 10.48 -0.14
CA LEU A 220 -8.78 11.41 0.80
C LEU A 220 -9.49 10.67 1.96
N ALA A 221 -10.11 9.52 1.68
CA ALA A 221 -10.78 8.71 2.71
C ALA A 221 -9.77 8.01 3.63
N HIS A 222 -8.62 7.62 3.11
CA HIS A 222 -7.48 7.10 3.88
C HIS A 222 -6.98 8.14 4.90
N ARG A 223 -6.74 9.37 4.42
CA ARG A 223 -6.31 10.51 5.26
C ARG A 223 -7.35 10.97 6.27
N ALA A 224 -8.64 10.71 6.02
CA ALA A 224 -9.72 11.12 6.90
C ALA A 224 -9.68 10.43 8.28
N GLY A 225 -8.93 9.33 8.44
CA GLY A 225 -8.72 8.68 9.74
C GLY A 225 -10.00 8.21 10.43
N GLY A 226 -11.07 7.93 9.66
CA GLY A 226 -12.37 7.51 10.18
C GLY A 226 -13.33 8.64 10.53
N ALA A 227 -12.99 9.92 10.29
CA ALA A 227 -13.90 11.05 10.51
C ALA A 227 -15.13 10.96 9.60
N ILE A 228 -16.29 10.60 10.17
CA ILE A 228 -17.47 10.20 9.40
C ILE A 228 -18.03 11.31 8.52
N GLU A 229 -17.97 12.56 8.98
CA GLU A 229 -18.42 13.73 8.25
C GLU A 229 -17.55 13.99 7.02
N ARG A 230 -16.24 13.80 7.16
CA ARG A 230 -15.29 13.92 6.05
C ARG A 230 -15.50 12.80 5.04
N LEU A 231 -15.68 11.56 5.52
CA LEU A 231 -16.02 10.42 4.68
C LEU A 231 -17.32 10.68 3.91
N ALA A 232 -18.34 11.26 4.54
CA ALA A 232 -19.62 11.57 3.90
C ALA A 232 -19.48 12.58 2.76
N ALA A 233 -18.66 13.62 2.96
CA ALA A 233 -18.38 14.60 1.92
C ALA A 233 -17.65 13.98 0.72
N ILE A 234 -16.67 13.10 0.96
CA ILE A 234 -15.95 12.37 -0.10
C ILE A 234 -16.90 11.45 -0.85
N ASP A 235 -17.73 10.70 -0.13
CA ASP A 235 -18.70 9.76 -0.68
C ASP A 235 -19.75 10.45 -1.56
N ALA A 236 -20.23 11.62 -1.12
CA ALA A 236 -21.14 12.45 -1.90
C ALA A 236 -20.47 13.02 -3.17
N ALA A 237 -19.18 13.35 -3.12
CA ALA A 237 -18.44 13.77 -4.31
C ALA A 237 -18.28 12.62 -5.32
N VAL A 238 -18.05 11.38 -4.86
CA VAL A 238 -18.03 10.19 -5.73
C VAL A 238 -19.39 9.97 -6.40
N GLU A 239 -20.48 10.12 -5.64
CA GLU A 239 -21.85 10.04 -6.18
C GLU A 239 -22.08 11.08 -7.28
N ALA A 240 -21.71 12.34 -7.01
CA ALA A 240 -21.87 13.46 -7.95
C ALA A 240 -21.03 13.29 -9.23
N ALA A 241 -19.80 12.79 -9.12
CA ALA A 241 -18.92 12.53 -10.26
C ALA A 241 -19.31 11.27 -11.06
N SER A 242 -20.24 10.46 -10.55
CA SER A 242 -20.70 9.23 -11.20
C SER A 242 -22.05 9.46 -11.88
N LEU A 243 -22.03 10.01 -13.10
CA LEU A 243 -23.25 10.46 -13.80
C LEU A 243 -24.23 9.33 -14.15
N ALA A 244 -23.71 8.18 -14.57
CA ALA A 244 -24.52 7.02 -14.92
C ALA A 244 -25.04 6.29 -13.66
N GLU A 245 -26.36 6.13 -13.57
CA GLU A 245 -27.00 5.42 -12.45
C GLU A 245 -26.45 3.99 -12.24
N PRO A 246 -26.23 3.17 -13.29
CA PRO A 246 -25.63 1.85 -13.11
C PRO A 246 -24.26 1.90 -12.42
N MET A 247 -23.44 2.92 -12.71
CA MET A 247 -22.14 3.10 -12.05
C MET A 247 -22.28 3.44 -10.57
N ARG A 248 -23.22 4.32 -10.21
CA ARG A 248 -23.52 4.65 -8.81
C ARG A 248 -23.96 3.42 -8.04
N VAL A 249 -24.94 2.69 -8.57
CA VAL A 249 -25.48 1.47 -7.97
C VAL A 249 -24.40 0.39 -7.84
N GLY A 250 -23.62 0.17 -8.90
CA GLY A 250 -22.51 -0.79 -8.91
C GLY A 250 -21.45 -0.48 -7.85
N SER A 251 -21.03 0.79 -7.77
CA SER A 251 -20.04 1.25 -6.80
C SER A 251 -20.51 1.08 -5.35
N ARG A 252 -21.75 1.48 -5.03
CA ARG A 252 -22.32 1.28 -3.67
C ARG A 252 -22.52 -0.19 -3.32
N ARG A 253 -22.95 -1.01 -4.29
CA ARG A 253 -23.09 -2.46 -4.09
C ARG A 253 -21.75 -3.11 -3.76
N ASN A 254 -20.69 -2.75 -4.48
CA ASN A 254 -19.35 -3.29 -4.24
C ASN A 254 -18.80 -2.80 -2.90
N GLY A 255 -18.97 -1.52 -2.56
CA GLY A 255 -18.58 -1.01 -1.24
C GLY A 255 -19.32 -1.70 -0.08
N ALA A 256 -20.63 -1.94 -0.23
CA ALA A 256 -21.42 -2.69 0.76
C ALA A 256 -20.97 -4.15 0.90
N SER A 257 -20.60 -4.81 -0.20
CA SER A 257 -20.08 -6.18 -0.17
C SER A 257 -18.72 -6.24 0.52
N LEU A 258 -17.80 -5.33 0.19
CA LEU A 258 -16.51 -5.20 0.84
C LEU A 258 -16.66 -4.97 2.36
N LEU A 259 -17.52 -4.03 2.76
CA LEU A 259 -17.84 -3.78 4.18
C LEU A 259 -18.41 -5.00 4.89
N ALA A 260 -19.33 -5.72 4.24
CA ALA A 260 -19.93 -6.91 4.82
C ALA A 260 -18.87 -8.00 5.09
N SER A 261 -17.91 -8.15 4.19
CA SER A 261 -16.79 -9.08 4.34
C SER A 261 -15.86 -8.66 5.48
N HIS A 262 -15.41 -7.40 5.51
CA HIS A 262 -14.54 -6.91 6.58
C HIS A 262 -15.20 -6.90 7.96
N ALA A 263 -16.51 -6.61 8.05
CA ALA A 263 -17.24 -6.72 9.29
C ALA A 263 -17.29 -8.15 9.84
N ARG A 264 -17.30 -9.17 8.96
CA ARG A 264 -17.24 -10.59 9.36
C ARG A 264 -15.82 -11.04 9.71
N LEU A 265 -14.82 -10.49 9.02
CA LEU A 265 -13.40 -10.74 9.31
C LEU A 265 -12.92 -10.04 10.58
N GLY A 266 -13.72 -9.13 11.15
CA GLY A 266 -13.36 -8.41 12.38
C GLY A 266 -12.37 -7.27 12.16
N THR A 267 -12.28 -6.72 10.94
CA THR A 267 -11.42 -5.57 10.67
C THR A 267 -11.85 -4.38 11.54
N PRO A 268 -10.94 -3.72 12.27
CA PRO A 268 -11.26 -2.57 13.11
C PRO A 268 -12.00 -1.48 12.31
N GLY A 269 -13.04 -0.90 12.92
CA GLY A 269 -13.86 0.16 12.31
C GLY A 269 -14.87 -0.31 11.24
N ALA A 270 -14.77 -1.53 10.71
CA ALA A 270 -15.65 -2.00 9.63
C ALA A 270 -17.13 -2.10 10.04
N ALA A 271 -17.41 -2.52 11.28
CA ALA A 271 -18.77 -2.64 11.80
C ALA A 271 -19.46 -1.26 11.93
N ASP A 272 -18.73 -0.27 12.45
CA ASP A 272 -19.24 1.09 12.66
C ASP A 272 -19.43 1.82 11.32
N LEU A 273 -18.49 1.63 10.39
CA LEU A 273 -18.60 2.16 9.04
C LEU A 273 -19.82 1.57 8.32
N ARG A 274 -20.04 0.25 8.44
CA ARG A 274 -21.23 -0.43 7.91
C ARG A 274 -22.52 0.05 8.57
N ALA A 275 -22.52 0.31 9.87
CA ALA A 275 -23.67 0.88 10.57
C ALA A 275 -23.98 2.30 10.07
N SER A 276 -22.95 3.10 9.77
CA SER A 276 -23.10 4.45 9.23
C SER A 276 -23.70 4.45 7.81
N VAL A 277 -23.29 3.51 6.95
CA VAL A 277 -23.92 3.32 5.63
C VAL A 277 -25.40 2.92 5.78
N ARG A 278 -25.71 1.99 6.68
CA ARG A 278 -27.10 1.56 6.94
C ARG A 278 -27.98 2.67 7.51
N ALA A 279 -27.39 3.56 8.30
CA ALA A 279 -28.07 4.72 8.86
C ALA A 279 -28.21 5.89 7.85
N GLY A 280 -27.69 5.75 6.62
CA GLY A 280 -27.75 6.79 5.59
C GLY A 280 -26.82 7.98 5.84
N ARG A 281 -25.83 7.87 6.75
CA ARG A 281 -24.80 8.90 6.95
C ARG A 281 -23.74 8.90 5.84
N LEU A 282 -23.59 7.75 5.19
CA LEU A 282 -22.72 7.51 4.05
C LEU A 282 -23.51 6.72 3.01
N LEU A 283 -23.19 6.90 1.73
CA LEU A 283 -23.73 6.14 0.61
C LEU A 283 -23.04 4.77 0.47
N GLY A 284 -21.76 4.68 0.86
CA GLY A 284 -20.93 3.49 0.84
C GLY A 284 -20.29 3.19 -0.51
N HIS A 285 -19.80 4.19 -1.26
CA HIS A 285 -19.08 3.93 -2.50
C HIS A 285 -17.78 3.16 -2.25
N LEU A 286 -17.44 2.26 -3.18
CA LEU A 286 -16.26 1.42 -3.10
C LEU A 286 -14.95 2.18 -2.79
N PRO A 287 -14.57 3.24 -3.52
CA PRO A 287 -13.31 3.94 -3.24
C PRO A 287 -13.26 4.57 -1.85
N THR A 288 -14.36 5.18 -1.38
CA THR A 288 -14.45 5.75 -0.03
C THR A 288 -14.32 4.66 1.04
N VAL A 289 -14.99 3.52 0.83
CA VAL A 289 -14.92 2.37 1.73
C VAL A 289 -13.51 1.77 1.77
N GLN A 290 -12.86 1.60 0.62
CA GLN A 290 -11.48 1.10 0.52
C GLN A 290 -10.53 2.01 1.30
N GLY A 291 -10.61 3.33 1.07
CA GLY A 291 -9.79 4.31 1.77
C GLY A 291 -10.03 4.33 3.27
N ALA A 292 -11.27 4.19 3.73
CA ALA A 292 -11.59 4.18 5.15
C ALA A 292 -11.18 2.87 5.88
N LEU A 293 -11.17 1.73 5.18
CA LEU A 293 -10.90 0.41 5.79
C LEU A 293 -9.44 0.00 5.77
N TRP A 294 -8.76 0.19 4.63
CA TRP A 294 -7.43 -0.36 4.41
C TRP A 294 -6.30 0.22 5.28
N PRO A 295 -6.37 1.44 5.85
CA PRO A 295 -5.43 1.87 6.89
C PRO A 295 -5.40 0.92 8.09
N ALA A 296 -6.57 0.39 8.50
CA ALA A 296 -6.68 -0.54 9.63
C ALA A 296 -6.06 -1.93 9.34
N LEU A 297 -5.68 -2.18 8.09
CA LEU A 297 -4.97 -3.38 7.65
C LEU A 297 -3.45 -3.15 7.51
N GLY A 298 -2.95 -1.96 7.87
CA GLY A 298 -1.54 -1.60 7.70
C GLY A 298 -1.16 -1.24 6.27
N LEU A 299 -2.13 -0.96 5.38
CA LEU A 299 -1.85 -0.53 4.02
C LEU A 299 -1.68 0.99 3.99
N ASP A 300 -0.49 1.44 3.57
CA ASP A 300 -0.24 2.86 3.30
C ASP A 300 -1.02 3.35 2.06
N GLU A 301 -1.03 4.67 1.82
CA GLU A 301 -1.78 5.28 0.71
C GLU A 301 -1.37 4.68 -0.64
N ARG A 302 -0.07 4.47 -0.85
CA ARG A 302 0.48 3.99 -2.12
C ARG A 302 0.10 2.55 -2.39
N THR A 303 0.15 1.69 -1.38
CA THR A 303 -0.22 0.28 -1.45
C THR A 303 -1.73 0.12 -1.59
N ALA A 304 -2.51 0.89 -0.83
CA ALA A 304 -3.97 0.92 -0.96
C ALA A 304 -4.39 1.34 -2.38
N ALA A 305 -3.82 2.41 -2.91
CA ALA A 305 -4.10 2.87 -4.26
C ALA A 305 -3.64 1.86 -5.33
N SER A 306 -2.47 1.21 -5.17
CA SER A 306 -2.00 0.21 -6.14
C SER A 306 -2.92 -1.02 -6.21
N VAL A 307 -3.40 -1.51 -5.07
CA VAL A 307 -4.41 -2.59 -5.00
C VAL A 307 -5.70 -2.16 -5.69
N SER A 308 -6.19 -0.94 -5.42
CA SER A 308 -7.39 -0.41 -6.07
C SER A 308 -7.25 -0.33 -7.60
N GLY A 309 -6.12 0.20 -8.09
CA GLY A 309 -5.85 0.29 -9.53
C GLY A 309 -5.75 -1.08 -10.21
N TYR A 310 -5.09 -2.04 -9.55
CA TYR A 310 -5.03 -3.42 -10.03
C TYR A 310 -6.41 -4.08 -10.10
N LEU A 311 -7.22 -3.96 -9.04
CA LEU A 311 -8.59 -4.49 -9.00
C LEU A 311 -9.48 -3.85 -10.07
N PHE A 312 -9.29 -2.55 -10.34
CA PHE A 312 -10.02 -1.84 -11.38
C PHE A 312 -9.68 -2.38 -12.78
N ALA A 313 -8.39 -2.51 -13.11
CA ALA A 313 -7.94 -3.02 -14.41
C ALA A 313 -8.28 -4.51 -14.60
N SER A 314 -8.03 -5.34 -13.58
CA SER A 314 -8.35 -6.78 -13.61
C SER A 314 -9.85 -7.06 -13.65
N GLY A 315 -10.67 -6.19 -13.03
CA GLY A 315 -12.13 -6.25 -13.13
C GLY A 315 -12.62 -6.08 -14.57
N LEU A 316 -12.08 -5.09 -15.29
CA LEU A 316 -12.40 -4.84 -16.70
C LEU A 316 -11.95 -5.99 -17.61
N THR A 317 -10.71 -6.48 -17.45
CA THR A 317 -10.20 -7.57 -18.29
C THR A 317 -10.95 -8.88 -18.02
N SER A 318 -11.27 -9.16 -16.75
CA SER A 318 -12.11 -10.30 -16.37
C SER A 318 -13.52 -10.20 -16.92
N ALA A 319 -14.13 -8.99 -16.93
CA ALA A 319 -15.43 -8.77 -17.55
C ALA A 319 -15.40 -9.05 -19.06
N ALA A 320 -14.36 -8.60 -19.77
CA ALA A 320 -14.20 -8.86 -21.20
C ALA A 320 -14.15 -10.36 -21.53
N VAL A 321 -13.46 -11.15 -20.70
CA VAL A 321 -13.40 -12.62 -20.82
C VAL A 321 -14.76 -13.25 -20.55
N ARG A 322 -15.47 -12.84 -19.50
CA ARG A 322 -16.81 -13.39 -19.18
C ARG A 322 -17.85 -13.08 -20.26
N LEU A 323 -17.70 -11.96 -20.96
CA LEU A 323 -18.53 -11.59 -22.11
C LEU A 323 -18.16 -12.37 -23.38
N GLY A 324 -17.07 -13.14 -23.37
CA GLY A 324 -16.59 -13.87 -24.54
C GLY A 324 -15.97 -12.96 -25.62
N ALA A 325 -15.68 -11.70 -25.30
CA ALA A 325 -15.14 -10.72 -26.25
C ALA A 325 -13.65 -10.97 -26.56
N ILE A 326 -12.89 -11.47 -25.57
CA ILE A 326 -11.47 -11.81 -25.70
C ILE A 326 -11.13 -13.08 -24.90
N GLY A 327 -10.01 -13.73 -25.23
CA GLY A 327 -9.48 -14.87 -24.49
C GLY A 327 -8.75 -14.49 -23.20
N ALA A 328 -8.51 -15.48 -22.34
CA ALA A 328 -7.86 -15.28 -21.05
C ALA A 328 -6.40 -14.81 -21.16
N ILE A 329 -5.68 -15.24 -22.22
CA ILE A 329 -4.28 -14.83 -22.41
C ILE A 329 -4.19 -13.38 -22.91
N GLU A 330 -5.07 -12.99 -23.82
CA GLU A 330 -5.23 -11.60 -24.27
C GLU A 330 -5.53 -10.69 -23.06
N ALA A 331 -6.42 -11.13 -22.16
CA ALA A 331 -6.76 -10.40 -20.94
C ALA A 331 -5.55 -10.18 -20.03
N GLN A 332 -4.69 -11.20 -19.86
CA GLN A 332 -3.46 -11.09 -19.07
C GLN A 332 -2.42 -10.18 -19.73
N ARG A 333 -2.29 -10.20 -21.07
CA ARG A 333 -1.42 -9.26 -21.80
C ARG A 333 -1.88 -7.81 -21.61
N VAL A 334 -3.18 -7.55 -21.73
CA VAL A 334 -3.76 -6.22 -21.50
C VAL A 334 -3.56 -5.77 -20.06
N LEU A 335 -3.80 -6.65 -19.08
CA LEU A 335 -3.57 -6.35 -17.66
C LEU A 335 -2.09 -6.05 -17.39
N GLY A 336 -1.17 -6.86 -17.91
CA GLY A 336 0.27 -6.65 -17.80
C GLY A 336 0.72 -5.32 -18.41
N GLY A 337 0.16 -4.94 -19.56
CA GLY A 337 0.38 -3.64 -20.19
C GLY A 337 -0.20 -2.44 -19.43
N ALA A 338 -1.19 -2.66 -18.57
CA ALA A 338 -1.78 -1.61 -17.72
C ALA A 338 -0.97 -1.34 -16.44
N LEU A 339 -0.15 -2.28 -15.96
CA LEU A 339 0.60 -2.11 -14.71
C LEU A 339 1.56 -0.91 -14.73
N PRO A 340 2.35 -0.66 -15.79
CA PRO A 340 3.20 0.54 -15.85
C PRO A 340 2.39 1.84 -15.81
N LEU A 341 1.21 1.87 -16.43
CA LEU A 341 0.32 3.04 -16.39
C LEU A 341 -0.23 3.28 -14.98
N ILE A 342 -0.59 2.22 -14.25
CA ILE A 342 -1.01 2.36 -12.84
C ILE A 342 0.14 2.95 -12.02
N ALA A 343 1.36 2.43 -12.18
CA ALA A 343 2.54 2.95 -11.47
C ALA A 343 2.82 4.42 -11.79
N GLU A 344 2.75 4.82 -13.07
CA GLU A 344 2.88 6.22 -13.50
C GLU A 344 1.82 7.12 -12.86
N LEU A 345 0.55 6.69 -12.89
CA LEU A 345 -0.56 7.45 -12.33
C LEU A 345 -0.43 7.60 -10.81
N LEU A 346 0.20 6.66 -10.10
CA LEU A 346 0.43 6.77 -8.65
C LEU A 346 1.47 7.82 -8.26
N GLU A 347 2.32 8.26 -9.18
CA GLU A 347 3.27 9.37 -8.93
C GLU A 347 2.58 10.74 -8.91
N GLN A 348 1.33 10.81 -9.38
CA GLN A 348 0.57 12.06 -9.36
C GLN A 348 0.12 12.39 -7.93
N PRO A 349 0.44 13.58 -7.40
CA PRO A 349 0.03 13.94 -6.06
C PRO A 349 -1.49 14.11 -5.98
N VAL A 350 -2.07 13.70 -4.85
CA VAL A 350 -3.46 14.01 -4.50
C VAL A 350 -3.43 15.13 -3.46
N PRO A 351 -3.73 16.40 -3.84
CA PRO A 351 -3.75 17.51 -2.90
C PRO A 351 -4.97 17.43 -1.97
N GLU A 352 -4.84 18.00 -0.77
CA GLU A 352 -6.02 18.23 0.08
C GLU A 352 -6.88 19.37 -0.50
N PRO A 353 -8.19 19.16 -0.69
CA PRO A 353 -9.10 20.21 -1.12
C PRO A 353 -9.21 21.32 -0.06
N ALA A 354 -9.00 22.57 -0.45
CA ALA A 354 -9.19 23.74 0.41
C ALA A 354 -10.67 24.09 0.68
N GLY A 355 -11.61 23.32 0.11
CA GLY A 355 -13.06 23.57 0.19
C GLY A 355 -13.86 22.34 -0.23
N THR A 356 -14.85 22.54 -1.10
CA THR A 356 -15.67 21.46 -1.67
C THR A 356 -14.77 20.43 -2.37
N ILE A 357 -15.06 19.15 -2.14
CA ILE A 357 -14.36 18.07 -2.84
C ILE A 357 -14.95 17.98 -4.24
N GLU A 358 -14.16 18.34 -5.24
CA GLU A 358 -14.52 18.24 -6.65
C GLU A 358 -13.74 17.08 -7.27
N LEU A 359 -14.48 16.11 -7.81
CA LEU A 359 -13.93 14.99 -8.55
C LEU A 359 -14.41 15.10 -10.00
N THR A 360 -13.53 14.84 -10.95
CA THR A 360 -13.93 14.69 -12.35
C THR A 360 -14.55 13.32 -12.53
N GLY A 361 -15.50 13.21 -13.47
CA GLY A 361 -16.17 11.97 -13.80
C GLY A 361 -15.81 11.52 -15.20
N PHE A 362 -15.74 10.20 -15.41
CA PHE A 362 -15.64 9.59 -16.72
C PHE A 362 -16.57 8.39 -16.81
N THR A 363 -17.31 8.33 -17.92
CA THR A 363 -18.13 7.19 -18.30
C THR A 363 -17.92 6.97 -19.79
N PRO A 364 -17.50 5.76 -20.23
CA PRO A 364 -17.46 5.45 -21.64
C PRO A 364 -18.84 5.66 -22.26
N ALA A 365 -18.90 6.27 -23.45
CA ALA A 365 -20.17 6.51 -24.11
C ALA A 365 -20.80 5.17 -24.57
N ASP A 366 -21.78 4.67 -23.81
CA ASP A 366 -22.63 3.55 -24.20
C ASP A 366 -24.09 3.99 -24.40
N ARG A 367 -24.92 3.10 -24.97
CA ARG A 367 -26.34 3.36 -25.24
C ARG A 367 -27.16 3.69 -23.98
N ASP A 368 -26.76 3.15 -22.83
CA ASP A 368 -27.46 3.34 -21.55
C ASP A 368 -27.26 4.77 -21.03
N CYS A 369 -26.11 5.39 -21.29
CA CYS A 369 -25.90 6.83 -21.05
C CYS A 369 -26.71 7.73 -22.00
N ARG A 370 -27.14 7.22 -23.17
CA ARG A 370 -27.93 7.98 -24.16
C ARG A 370 -29.44 7.91 -23.92
N HIS A 371 -29.92 6.94 -23.12
CA HIS A 371 -31.33 6.73 -22.87
C HIS A 371 -31.66 6.95 -21.39
N ALA A 372 -31.72 8.22 -20.97
CA ALA A 372 -32.67 8.55 -19.92
C ALA A 372 -34.06 8.08 -20.40
N PRO A 373 -34.83 7.32 -19.60
CA PRO A 373 -36.13 6.85 -20.04
C PRO A 373 -36.98 8.07 -20.40
N SER A 374 -37.39 8.14 -21.67
CA SER A 374 -38.34 9.15 -22.11
C SER A 374 -39.60 9.01 -21.24
N PRO A 375 -40.13 10.09 -20.64
CA PRO A 375 -41.36 9.99 -19.86
C PRO A 375 -42.49 9.68 -20.83
N GLY A 376 -42.84 8.40 -20.99
CA GLY A 376 -43.95 8.00 -21.87
C GLY A 376 -43.94 6.60 -22.48
N ARG A 377 -43.00 5.70 -22.18
CA ARG A 377 -43.14 4.29 -22.62
C ARG A 377 -43.26 3.34 -21.44
N THR A 378 -44.50 2.98 -21.14
CA THR A 378 -44.86 1.81 -20.34
C THR A 378 -44.23 0.56 -20.98
N PRO A 379 -43.52 -0.30 -20.22
CA PRO A 379 -42.99 -1.53 -20.78
C PRO A 379 -44.15 -2.48 -21.15
N PRO A 380 -44.00 -3.31 -22.21
CA PRO A 380 -45.02 -4.27 -22.56
C PRO A 380 -45.09 -5.33 -21.45
N VAL A 381 -46.31 -5.63 -21.01
CA VAL A 381 -46.62 -6.70 -20.06
C VAL A 381 -46.07 -8.01 -20.64
N ARG A 382 -45.07 -8.61 -19.96
CA ARG A 382 -44.67 -9.99 -20.26
C ARG A 382 -45.81 -10.92 -19.82
N GLU A 383 -46.40 -11.62 -20.77
CA GLU A 383 -47.28 -12.75 -20.49
C GLU A 383 -46.56 -13.77 -19.60
N LEU A 384 -47.16 -14.02 -18.43
CA LEU A 384 -46.76 -15.09 -17.51
C LEU A 384 -46.98 -16.42 -18.21
N LYS A 385 -45.90 -17.10 -18.61
CA LYS A 385 -45.97 -18.53 -18.95
C LYS A 385 -46.34 -19.33 -17.70
N GLU A 386 -47.41 -20.11 -17.81
CA GLU A 386 -47.93 -21.04 -16.80
C GLU A 386 -46.86 -21.99 -16.22
N PRO A 387 -47.01 -22.41 -14.95
CA PRO A 387 -46.07 -23.30 -14.31
C PRO A 387 -46.17 -24.72 -14.87
N ARG A 388 -45.05 -25.26 -15.35
CA ARG A 388 -44.92 -26.70 -15.64
C ARG A 388 -45.03 -27.48 -14.32
N ARG A 389 -46.01 -28.37 -14.25
CA ARG A 389 -46.25 -29.29 -13.14
C ARG A 389 -45.07 -30.25 -12.95
N CYS A 390 -44.71 -30.49 -11.70
CA CYS A 390 -43.90 -31.64 -11.28
C CYS A 390 -44.58 -32.96 -11.65
N CYS A 391 -43.82 -33.86 -12.27
CA CYS A 391 -43.83 -35.31 -12.06
C CYS A 391 -42.41 -35.80 -12.26
#